data_AF-A0A088BD77-F1
#
_entry.id   AF-A0A088BD77-F1
#
_cell.length_a   1.000
_cell.length_b   1.000
_cell.length_c   1.000
_cell.angle_alpha   90.00
_cell.angle_beta   90.00
_cell.angle_gamma   90.00
#
_symmetry.space_group_name_H-M   'P 1'
#
loop_
_entity.id
_entity.type
_entity.pdbx_description
1 polymer ?
#
loop_
_entity_poly.entity_id
_entity_poly.type
_entity_poly.pdbx_seq_one_letter_code
_entity_poly.pdbx_strand_id
1 'polypeptide(L)'
;SQLLRTKLFDPSKYDVHRRPTKDNSSATEVSLHFYGEEVAYMNLQDDWLALAMVTCKKWYDRTLRWNRGDYGGLQSIDVFLSEIWSPDIQIVNTNPDDYTPQTIMASLFHDGELWFCQTATVKVPCPMDLTDYPFDSQVCRIRFALLAYEDDEVRLGGEGTLNPSVTNQSSEWQVTFLDTSHGTLLNKTSLDIIIGMKRRCTHHRYTATLPWVASVIMMLLGFWMPANSSRRLTLACINLLLIMLMLQRITVLLKTSSAVPKIGGFFVLSNNDLHAFV
;
A
#
# COMPACT_ATOMS: atom_id res chain seq x y z
N SER A 1 12.83 28.84 25.82
CA SER A 1 12.71 27.40 25.46
C SER A 1 13.54 26.50 26.38
N GLN A 2 14.85 26.76 26.62
CA GLN A 2 15.70 25.88 27.46
C GLN A 2 15.17 25.66 28.89
N LEU A 3 14.74 26.72 29.59
CA LEU A 3 14.13 26.62 30.94
C LEU A 3 12.83 25.78 30.98
N LEU A 4 12.09 25.74 29.87
CA LEU A 4 10.90 24.91 29.76
C LEU A 4 11.31 23.43 29.61
N ARG A 5 12.29 23.14 28.75
CA ARG A 5 12.78 21.78 28.54
C ARG A 5 13.31 21.15 29.83
N THR A 6 14.10 21.89 30.61
CA THR A 6 14.62 21.37 31.90
C THR A 6 13.52 21.08 32.92
N LYS A 7 12.39 21.81 32.86
CA LYS A 7 11.24 21.55 33.73
C LYS A 7 10.41 20.36 33.26
N LEU A 8 10.17 20.23 31.96
CA LEU A 8 9.32 19.19 31.38
C LEU A 8 10.02 17.82 31.39
N PHE A 9 11.30 17.78 31.04
CA PHE A 9 12.08 16.55 30.90
C PHE A 9 12.99 16.29 32.12
N ASP A 10 12.58 16.76 33.29
CA ASP A 10 13.26 16.45 34.54
C ASP A 10 13.13 14.94 34.82
N PRO A 11 14.24 14.16 34.86
CA PRO A 11 14.20 12.71 35.06
C PRO A 11 13.56 12.28 36.38
N SER A 12 13.47 13.18 37.37
CA SER A 12 12.78 12.91 38.63
C SER A 12 11.25 12.94 38.52
N LYS A 13 10.71 13.52 37.42
CA LYS A 13 9.26 13.74 37.23
C LYS A 13 8.73 13.09 35.96
N TYR A 14 9.54 13.00 34.92
CA TYR A 14 9.15 12.46 33.63
C TYR A 14 9.93 11.18 33.34
N ASP A 15 9.20 10.10 33.11
CA ASP A 15 9.74 8.81 32.69
C ASP A 15 9.27 8.51 31.26
N VAL A 16 10.23 8.48 30.33
CA VAL A 16 10.00 8.24 28.90
C VAL A 16 9.40 6.85 28.63
N HIS A 17 9.61 5.90 29.53
CA HIS A 17 9.11 4.52 29.37
C HIS A 17 7.69 4.35 29.93
N ARG A 18 7.15 5.36 30.62
CA ARG A 18 5.82 5.30 31.22
C ARG A 18 4.79 5.95 30.32
N ARG A 19 3.74 5.20 29.98
CA ARG A 19 2.63 5.73 29.17
C ARG A 19 1.91 6.90 29.87
N PRO A 20 1.50 7.94 29.12
CA PRO A 20 0.76 9.07 29.66
C PRO A 20 -0.68 8.66 29.96
N THR A 21 -1.04 8.64 31.24
CA THR A 21 -2.36 8.19 31.71
C THR A 21 -2.99 9.24 32.62
N LYS A 22 -4.33 9.33 32.60
CA LYS A 22 -5.08 10.19 33.52
C LYS A 22 -5.12 9.57 34.93
N ASP A 23 -5.34 8.26 34.96
CA ASP A 23 -5.31 7.36 36.11
C ASP A 23 -4.69 6.03 35.65
N ASN A 24 -4.13 5.21 36.56
CA ASN A 24 -3.52 3.92 36.18
C ASN A 24 -4.47 2.98 35.40
N SER A 25 -5.79 3.22 35.44
CA SER A 25 -6.82 2.39 34.79
C SER A 25 -7.35 2.95 33.46
N SER A 26 -6.97 4.17 33.03
CA SER A 26 -7.48 4.74 31.78
C SER A 26 -6.56 4.39 30.61
N ALA A 27 -7.13 4.00 29.47
CA ALA A 27 -6.38 3.79 28.23
C ALA A 27 -5.84 5.11 27.68
N THR A 28 -4.62 5.10 27.15
CA THR A 28 -4.04 6.21 26.39
C THR A 28 -4.58 6.15 24.96
N GLU A 29 -5.20 7.23 24.49
CA GLU A 29 -5.70 7.30 23.11
C GLU A 29 -4.60 7.80 22.17
N VAL A 30 -4.39 7.04 21.09
CA VAL A 30 -3.43 7.36 20.04
C VAL A 30 -4.17 7.36 18.71
N SER A 31 -4.13 8.48 17.99
CA SER A 31 -4.73 8.61 16.67
C SER A 31 -3.66 8.54 15.60
N LEU A 32 -3.84 7.62 14.64
CA LEU A 32 -3.03 7.51 13.44
C LEU A 32 -3.77 8.14 12.26
N HIS A 33 -3.17 9.15 11.66
CA HIS A 33 -3.62 9.74 10.41
C HIS A 33 -2.75 9.24 9.27
N PHE A 34 -3.37 8.56 8.31
CA PHE A 34 -2.70 8.05 7.13
C PHE A 34 -2.94 8.97 5.93
N TYR A 35 -1.85 9.36 5.28
CA TYR A 35 -1.87 10.10 4.03
C TYR A 35 -1.12 9.29 2.97
N GLY A 36 -1.86 8.72 2.02
CA GLY A 36 -1.26 8.04 0.89
C GLY A 36 -0.64 9.06 -0.06
N GLU A 37 0.67 8.98 -0.30
CA GLU A 37 1.34 9.86 -1.25
C GLU A 37 1.32 9.23 -2.64
N GLU A 38 2.11 8.18 -2.85
CA GLU A 38 2.31 7.60 -4.18
C GLU A 38 2.40 6.07 -4.12
N VAL A 39 1.73 5.42 -5.07
CA VAL A 39 1.97 4.01 -5.40
C VAL A 39 3.28 3.92 -6.16
N ALA A 40 4.36 3.60 -5.43
CA ALA A 40 5.71 3.56 -5.97
C ALA A 40 5.87 2.42 -6.98
N TYR A 41 5.43 1.22 -6.61
CA TYR A 41 5.50 0.06 -7.49
C TYR A 41 4.59 -1.06 -6.98
N MET A 42 4.00 -1.82 -7.89
CA MET A 42 3.29 -3.04 -7.53
C MET A 42 3.88 -4.21 -8.31
N ASN A 43 4.36 -5.20 -7.58
CA ASN A 43 4.97 -6.38 -8.17
C ASN A 43 3.89 -7.42 -8.44
N LEU A 44 3.52 -7.54 -9.71
CA LEU A 44 2.57 -8.55 -10.16
C LEU A 44 3.07 -9.98 -9.97
N GLN A 45 4.37 -10.25 -9.77
CA GLN A 45 4.93 -11.60 -9.65
C GLN A 45 4.95 -12.16 -8.24
N ASP A 46 5.14 -11.28 -7.26
CA ASP A 46 5.39 -11.65 -5.87
C ASP A 46 4.27 -11.14 -4.93
N ASP A 47 3.15 -10.68 -5.50
CA ASP A 47 1.93 -10.24 -4.80
C ASP A 47 2.17 -9.21 -3.70
N TRP A 48 3.00 -8.19 -3.97
CA TRP A 48 3.23 -7.10 -3.03
C TRP A 48 3.10 -5.72 -3.67
N LEU A 49 2.68 -4.77 -2.83
CA LEU A 49 2.56 -3.35 -3.12
C LEU A 49 3.63 -2.60 -2.34
N ALA A 50 4.49 -1.84 -3.03
CA ALA A 50 5.30 -0.78 -2.43
C ALA A 50 4.56 0.55 -2.48
N LEU A 51 4.43 1.18 -1.33
CA LEU A 51 3.76 2.46 -1.15
C LEU A 51 4.68 3.45 -0.44
N ALA A 52 4.76 4.67 -0.98
CA ALA A 52 5.26 5.82 -0.25
C ALA A 52 4.09 6.46 0.51
N MET A 53 4.23 6.60 1.82
CA MET A 53 3.17 7.09 2.70
C MET A 53 3.70 8.09 3.72
N VAL A 54 2.83 9.02 4.12
CA VAL A 54 3.02 9.84 5.30
C VAL A 54 2.06 9.37 6.38
N THR A 55 2.60 9.06 7.54
CA THR A 55 1.81 8.72 8.72
C THR A 55 2.03 9.78 9.79
N CYS A 56 0.94 10.35 10.29
CA CYS A 56 0.99 11.29 11.39
C CYS A 56 0.34 10.66 12.63
N LYS A 57 1.06 10.66 13.74
CA LYS A 57 0.62 10.15 15.03
C LYS A 57 0.27 11.34 15.93
N LYS A 58 -0.87 11.24 16.59
CA LYS A 58 -1.34 12.20 17.57
C LYS A 58 -1.65 11.50 18.88
N TRP A 59 -1.10 12.01 19.97
CA TRP A 59 -1.48 11.57 21.30
C TRP A 59 -1.31 12.72 22.29
N TYR A 60 -1.66 12.48 23.54
CA TYR A 60 -1.75 13.54 24.53
C TYR A 60 -1.03 13.15 25.81
N ASP A 61 -0.04 13.95 26.21
CA ASP A 61 0.72 13.77 27.45
C ASP A 61 0.48 14.96 28.39
N ARG A 62 -0.25 14.70 29.48
CA ARG A 62 -0.61 15.72 30.46
C ARG A 62 0.56 16.17 31.31
N THR A 63 1.60 15.35 31.44
CA THR A 63 2.78 15.70 32.23
C THR A 63 3.64 16.73 31.50
N LEU A 64 3.52 16.81 30.18
CA LEU A 64 4.27 17.71 29.32
C LEU A 64 3.56 19.06 29.07
N ARG A 65 2.63 19.46 29.95
CA ARG A 65 1.86 20.70 29.86
C ARG A 65 2.60 21.91 30.41
N TRP A 66 2.38 23.08 29.81
CA TRP A 66 2.78 24.35 30.40
C TRP A 66 1.77 25.46 30.15
N ASN A 67 1.80 26.47 31.03
CA ASN A 67 1.05 27.70 30.81
C ASN A 67 1.84 28.62 29.88
N ARG A 68 1.21 29.05 28.77
CA ARG A 68 1.82 29.97 27.80
C ARG A 68 2.29 31.28 28.45
N GLY A 69 1.57 31.78 29.45
CA GLY A 69 1.90 33.04 30.13
C GLY A 69 3.27 33.03 30.81
N ASP A 70 3.67 31.88 31.37
CA ASP A 70 4.93 31.72 32.11
C ASP A 70 6.17 31.69 31.19
N TYR A 71 5.96 31.47 29.89
CA TYR A 71 7.03 31.25 28.90
C TYR A 71 6.89 32.17 27.68
N GLY A 72 6.40 33.40 27.88
CA GLY A 72 6.37 34.42 26.83
C GLY A 72 5.41 34.11 25.68
N GLY A 73 4.31 33.40 25.96
CA GLY A 73 3.30 33.04 24.95
C GLY A 73 3.63 31.82 24.10
N LEU A 74 4.71 31.08 24.43
CA LEU A 74 5.18 29.93 23.65
C LEU A 74 4.10 28.84 23.51
N GLN A 75 3.71 28.55 22.27
CA GLN A 75 2.62 27.62 21.96
C GLN A 75 3.07 26.17 21.74
N SER A 76 4.27 25.98 21.18
CA SER A 76 4.83 24.66 20.92
C SER A 76 6.36 24.68 20.97
N ILE A 77 6.94 23.49 21.11
CA ILE A 77 8.37 23.23 20.99
C ILE A 77 8.60 21.94 20.20
N ASP A 78 9.70 21.86 19.47
CA ASP A 78 10.11 20.61 18.82
C ASP A 78 10.92 19.74 19.79
N VAL A 79 10.64 18.44 19.80
CA VAL A 79 11.22 17.46 20.72
C VAL A 79 11.63 16.21 19.94
N PHE A 80 12.69 15.55 20.38
CA PHE A 80 13.07 14.27 19.81
C PHE A 80 12.17 13.17 20.38
N LEU A 81 11.81 12.18 19.55
CA LEU A 81 11.02 11.03 20.00
C LEU A 81 11.72 10.24 21.13
N SER A 82 13.05 10.33 21.24
CA SER A 82 13.81 9.71 22.34
C SER A 82 13.65 10.41 23.69
N GLU A 83 13.12 11.63 23.72
CA GLU A 83 12.92 12.41 24.95
C GLU A 83 11.50 12.26 25.51
N ILE A 84 10.59 11.64 24.75
CA ILE A 84 9.17 11.52 25.07
C ILE A 84 8.69 10.08 24.94
N TRP A 85 7.70 9.70 25.74
CA TRP A 85 6.99 8.46 25.49
C TRP A 85 6.33 8.53 24.10
N SER A 86 6.58 7.51 23.29
CA SER A 86 5.96 7.38 21.96
C SER A 86 5.44 5.96 21.74
N PRO A 87 4.24 5.81 21.15
CA PRO A 87 3.66 4.50 20.90
C PRO A 87 4.36 3.80 19.72
N ASP A 88 4.83 2.58 19.94
CA ASP A 88 5.42 1.71 18.92
C ASP A 88 4.33 1.06 18.06
N ILE A 89 3.76 1.86 17.15
CA ILE A 89 2.80 1.39 16.14
C ILE A 89 3.57 0.68 15.03
N GLN A 90 3.33 -0.61 14.86
CA GLN A 90 3.96 -1.45 13.85
C GLN A 90 3.00 -1.78 12.72
N ILE A 91 3.56 -1.98 11.52
CA ILE A 91 2.83 -2.55 10.40
C ILE A 91 3.02 -4.07 10.48
N VAL A 92 1.95 -4.80 10.77
CA VAL A 92 2.06 -6.24 11.12
C VAL A 92 2.10 -7.16 9.91
N ASN A 93 1.68 -6.66 8.74
CA ASN A 93 1.69 -7.40 7.50
C ASN A 93 2.84 -6.95 6.57
N THR A 94 3.99 -6.54 7.12
CA THR A 94 5.22 -6.29 6.34
C THR A 94 6.37 -7.05 6.98
N ASN A 95 7.40 -7.36 6.18
CA ASN A 95 8.70 -7.70 6.76
C ASN A 95 9.35 -6.43 7.34
N PRO A 96 10.12 -6.54 8.43
CA PRO A 96 10.84 -5.39 8.99
C PRO A 96 11.77 -4.70 7.99
N ASP A 97 12.45 -5.49 7.14
CA ASP A 97 13.38 -4.98 6.12
C ASP A 97 12.66 -4.19 4.99
N ASP A 98 11.35 -4.37 4.87
CA ASP A 98 10.51 -3.73 3.87
C ASP A 98 9.83 -2.45 4.39
N TYR A 99 10.18 -2.00 5.60
CA TYR A 99 9.71 -0.76 6.21
C TYR A 99 10.87 0.19 6.50
N THR A 100 10.90 1.33 5.81
CA THR A 100 11.96 2.35 5.96
C THR A 100 11.37 3.69 6.40
N PRO A 101 11.26 3.95 7.72
CA PRO A 101 10.78 5.22 8.24
C PRO A 101 11.88 6.29 8.20
N GLN A 102 11.50 7.54 7.91
CA GLN A 102 12.35 8.71 8.11
C GLN A 102 11.82 9.52 9.28
N THR A 103 12.58 9.53 10.38
CA THR A 103 12.21 10.24 11.61
C THR A 103 12.99 11.54 11.71
N ILE A 104 12.30 12.64 12.04
CA ILE A 104 12.91 13.97 12.16
C ILE A 104 12.72 14.53 13.57
N MET A 105 11.53 15.00 13.94
CA MET A 105 11.18 15.49 15.29
C MET A 105 9.65 15.47 15.48
N ALA A 106 9.18 15.47 16.72
CA ALA A 106 7.78 15.67 17.07
C ALA A 106 7.55 17.11 17.54
N SER A 107 6.37 17.66 17.27
CA SER A 107 5.94 18.93 17.82
C SER A 107 5.11 18.69 19.08
N LEU A 108 5.55 19.26 20.20
CA LEU A 108 4.84 19.26 21.48
C LEU A 108 4.16 20.61 21.66
N PHE A 109 2.84 20.61 21.88
CA PHE A 109 2.03 21.80 22.13
C PHE A 109 1.85 22.06 23.63
N HIS A 110 1.55 23.31 24.00
CA HIS A 110 1.47 23.76 25.38
C HIS A 110 0.42 23.03 26.22
N ASP A 111 -0.61 22.54 25.56
CA ASP A 111 -1.69 21.80 26.16
C ASP A 111 -1.32 20.33 26.37
N GLY A 112 -0.17 19.86 25.90
CA GLY A 112 0.30 18.48 26.04
C GLY A 112 -0.02 17.61 24.82
N GLU A 113 -0.58 18.17 23.75
CA GLU A 113 -0.73 17.47 22.50
C GLU A 113 0.65 17.22 21.86
N LEU A 114 0.87 15.98 21.45
CA LEU A 114 2.04 15.56 20.68
C LEU A 114 1.59 15.20 19.27
N TRP A 115 2.25 15.82 18.30
CA TRP A 115 2.01 15.59 16.88
C TRP A 115 3.32 15.26 16.18
N PHE A 116 3.35 14.13 15.49
CA PHE A 116 4.53 13.65 14.79
C PHE A 116 4.15 13.07 13.45
N CYS A 117 4.78 13.52 12.36
CA CYS A 117 4.62 12.92 11.05
C CYS A 117 5.94 12.30 10.58
N GLN A 118 5.84 11.14 9.93
CA GLN A 118 6.96 10.47 9.28
C GLN A 118 6.57 10.05 7.87
N THR A 119 7.50 10.19 6.94
CA THR A 119 7.44 9.52 5.64
C THR A 119 8.00 8.10 5.80
N ALA A 120 7.39 7.15 5.11
CA ALA A 120 7.90 5.79 5.05
C ALA A 120 7.60 5.17 3.68
N THR A 121 8.52 4.32 3.23
CA THR A 121 8.22 3.35 2.18
C THR A 121 7.94 2.01 2.83
N VAL A 122 6.80 1.41 2.50
CA VAL A 122 6.41 0.08 3.00
C VAL A 122 6.11 -0.86 1.84
N LYS A 123 6.52 -2.14 1.96
CA LYS A 123 5.99 -3.20 1.11
C LYS A 123 5.00 -4.07 1.88
N VAL A 124 3.78 -4.19 1.38
CA VAL A 124 2.75 -5.04 1.99
C VAL A 124 2.29 -6.11 0.99
N PRO A 125 1.93 -7.32 1.45
CA PRO A 125 1.31 -8.31 0.60
C PRO A 125 -0.06 -7.79 0.16
N CYS A 126 -0.30 -7.87 -1.14
CA CYS A 126 -1.55 -7.50 -1.77
C CYS A 126 -1.91 -8.57 -2.80
N PRO A 127 -2.72 -9.58 -2.40
CA PRO A 127 -3.15 -10.62 -3.33
C PRO A 127 -3.99 -9.99 -4.42
N MET A 128 -3.60 -10.20 -5.67
CA MET A 128 -4.23 -9.54 -6.82
C MET A 128 -5.30 -10.42 -7.47
N ASP A 129 -6.35 -9.76 -7.95
CA ASP A 129 -7.36 -10.35 -8.81
C ASP A 129 -7.16 -9.85 -10.25
N LEU A 130 -6.62 -10.70 -11.11
CA LEU A 130 -6.38 -10.38 -12.52
C LEU A 130 -7.52 -10.87 -13.44
N THR A 131 -8.69 -11.23 -12.91
CA THR A 131 -9.85 -11.71 -13.69
C THR A 131 -10.16 -10.79 -14.87
N ASP A 132 -10.15 -9.47 -14.63
CA ASP A 132 -10.49 -8.45 -15.62
C ASP A 132 -9.27 -7.76 -16.24
N TYR A 133 -8.06 -8.33 -16.11
CA TYR A 133 -6.85 -7.77 -16.70
C TYR A 133 -7.03 -7.47 -18.21
N PRO A 134 -6.63 -6.29 -18.72
CA PRO A 134 -5.90 -5.19 -18.06
C PRO A 134 -6.79 -4.09 -17.44
N PHE A 135 -8.08 -4.34 -17.27
CA PHE A 135 -9.08 -3.43 -16.67
C PHE A 135 -9.34 -3.74 -15.18
N ASP A 136 -8.39 -4.41 -14.55
CA ASP A 136 -8.45 -4.88 -13.18
C ASP A 136 -8.42 -3.73 -12.15
N SER A 137 -9.01 -4.02 -11.00
CA SER A 137 -8.95 -3.17 -9.80
C SER A 137 -8.49 -4.02 -8.64
N GLN A 138 -7.64 -3.44 -7.79
CA GLN A 138 -7.01 -4.13 -6.67
C GLN A 138 -7.39 -3.46 -5.35
N VAL A 139 -7.46 -4.26 -4.29
CA VAL A 139 -7.75 -3.80 -2.93
C VAL A 139 -6.67 -4.31 -2.00
N CYS A 140 -5.76 -3.43 -1.61
CA CYS A 140 -4.66 -3.74 -0.70
C CYS A 140 -4.98 -3.27 0.71
N ARG A 141 -4.39 -3.93 1.72
CA ARG A 141 -4.59 -3.58 3.14
C ARG A 141 -3.25 -3.37 3.82
N ILE A 142 -3.14 -2.31 4.61
CA ILE A 142 -2.01 -2.05 5.52
C ILE A 142 -2.57 -2.15 6.93
N ARG A 143 -2.00 -3.04 7.75
CA ARG A 143 -2.47 -3.29 9.11
C ARG A 143 -1.52 -2.67 10.11
N PHE A 144 -2.01 -1.72 10.90
CA PHE A 144 -1.29 -1.11 12.00
C PHE A 144 -1.76 -1.73 13.32
N ALA A 145 -0.82 -2.06 14.21
CA ALA A 145 -1.13 -2.56 15.53
C ALA A 145 -0.09 -2.12 16.57
N LEU A 146 -0.50 -2.15 17.85
CA LEU A 146 0.37 -1.94 18.99
C LEU A 146 0.65 -3.30 19.63
N LEU A 147 1.82 -3.88 19.37
CA LEU A 147 2.14 -5.21 19.90
C LEU A 147 2.52 -5.19 21.38
N ALA A 148 3.14 -4.09 21.83
CA ALA A 148 3.67 -3.92 23.18
C ALA A 148 2.60 -3.60 24.24
N TYR A 149 1.39 -3.24 23.83
CA TYR A 149 0.30 -2.80 24.72
C TYR A 149 -0.95 -3.64 24.51
N GLU A 150 -1.79 -3.74 25.54
CA GLU A 150 -3.15 -4.26 25.42
C GLU A 150 -4.14 -3.13 25.10
N ASP A 151 -5.32 -3.49 24.56
CA ASP A 151 -6.34 -2.51 24.12
C ASP A 151 -6.95 -1.67 25.27
N ASP A 152 -6.82 -2.14 26.51
CA ASP A 152 -7.20 -1.41 27.72
C ASP A 152 -6.10 -0.45 28.22
N GLU A 153 -4.86 -0.65 27.77
CA GLU A 153 -3.74 0.23 28.08
C GLU A 153 -3.59 1.35 27.07
N VAL A 154 -3.63 1.02 25.77
CA VAL A 154 -3.47 1.98 24.67
C VAL A 154 -4.46 1.64 23.56
N ARG A 155 -5.29 2.63 23.21
CA ARG A 155 -6.27 2.49 22.14
C ARG A 155 -5.78 3.16 20.87
N LEU A 156 -5.69 2.39 19.80
CA LEU A 156 -5.36 2.86 18.48
C LEU A 156 -6.63 3.24 17.72
N GLY A 157 -6.82 4.54 17.53
CA GLY A 157 -7.79 5.09 16.58
C GLY A 157 -7.07 5.60 15.33
N GLY A 158 -7.82 5.91 14.28
CA GLY A 158 -7.23 6.57 13.13
C GLY A 158 -8.15 6.69 11.93
N GLU A 159 -7.74 7.57 11.03
CA GLU A 159 -8.45 7.88 9.80
C GLU A 159 -7.45 7.98 8.65
N GLY A 160 -7.91 7.61 7.46
CA GLY A 160 -7.16 7.71 6.22
C GLY A 160 -7.71 8.86 5.39
N THR A 161 -6.84 9.76 4.96
CA THR A 161 -7.22 10.85 4.06
C THR A 161 -6.50 10.71 2.73
N LEU A 162 -7.27 10.72 1.65
CA LEU A 162 -6.71 10.84 0.30
C LEU A 162 -6.43 12.30 0.00
N ASN A 163 -5.20 12.58 -0.44
CA ASN A 163 -4.90 13.83 -1.09
C ASN A 163 -4.90 13.63 -2.62
N PRO A 164 -5.95 14.06 -3.34
CA PRO A 164 -6.10 13.80 -4.79
C PRO A 164 -4.96 14.36 -5.65
N SER A 165 -4.26 15.36 -5.14
CA SER A 165 -3.11 15.99 -5.82
C SER A 165 -1.86 15.11 -5.82
N VAL A 166 -1.69 14.25 -4.81
CA VAL A 166 -0.51 13.40 -4.64
C VAL A 166 -0.77 12.01 -5.22
N THR A 167 -1.99 11.47 -5.03
CA THR A 167 -2.36 10.11 -5.47
C THR A 167 -2.45 9.92 -6.99
N ASN A 168 -2.33 10.98 -7.79
CA ASN A 168 -2.36 10.93 -9.26
C ASN A 168 -0.98 10.82 -9.92
N GLN A 169 0.10 10.78 -9.14
CA GLN A 169 1.48 10.75 -9.65
C GLN A 169 1.86 9.40 -10.26
N SER A 170 1.30 8.29 -9.77
CA SER A 170 1.62 6.96 -10.29
C SER A 170 1.20 6.80 -11.75
N SER A 171 2.12 6.28 -12.57
CA SER A 171 1.95 6.13 -14.02
C SER A 171 1.06 4.94 -14.40
N GLU A 172 1.03 3.90 -13.55
CA GLU A 172 0.32 2.64 -13.80
C GLU A 172 -0.97 2.48 -12.98
N TRP A 173 -1.04 3.07 -11.79
CA TRP A 173 -2.16 2.87 -10.87
C TRP A 173 -2.82 4.19 -10.52
N GLN A 174 -4.15 4.17 -10.45
CA GLN A 174 -4.94 5.27 -9.94
C GLN A 174 -5.58 4.82 -8.63
N VAL A 175 -5.28 5.52 -7.53
CA VAL A 175 -5.97 5.29 -6.26
C VAL A 175 -7.41 5.77 -6.40
N THR A 176 -8.38 4.90 -6.13
CA THR A 176 -9.81 5.17 -6.29
C THR A 176 -10.47 5.53 -4.96
N PHE A 177 -10.13 4.83 -3.90
CA PHE A 177 -10.65 5.09 -2.56
C PHE A 177 -9.66 4.66 -1.48
N LEU A 178 -9.88 5.20 -0.29
CA LEU A 178 -9.19 4.87 0.93
C LEU A 178 -10.25 4.74 2.00
N ASP A 179 -10.20 3.64 2.73
CA ASP A 179 -11.15 3.37 3.79
C ASP A 179 -10.40 2.90 5.04
N THR A 180 -11.02 3.08 6.20
CA THR A 180 -10.46 2.66 7.48
C THR A 180 -11.40 1.67 8.15
N SER A 181 -10.81 0.57 8.60
CA SER A 181 -11.56 -0.47 9.31
C SER A 181 -10.79 -0.90 10.54
N HIS A 182 -11.51 -1.33 11.57
CA HIS A 182 -10.91 -1.94 12.74
C HIS A 182 -10.90 -3.46 12.55
N GLY A 183 -9.72 -4.05 12.62
CA GLY A 183 -9.50 -5.49 12.59
C GLY A 183 -9.17 -6.03 13.98
N THR A 184 -8.97 -7.34 14.05
CA THR A 184 -8.40 -8.00 15.23
C THR A 184 -7.23 -8.86 14.79
N LEU A 185 -6.12 -8.74 15.51
CA LEU A 185 -4.92 -9.55 15.30
C LEU A 185 -4.42 -10.02 16.66
N LEU A 186 -4.25 -11.34 16.85
CA LEU A 186 -3.76 -11.92 18.10
C LEU A 186 -4.56 -11.47 19.34
N ASN A 187 -5.89 -11.36 19.21
CA ASN A 187 -6.82 -10.82 20.23
C ASN A 187 -6.62 -9.33 20.59
N LYS A 188 -5.86 -8.58 19.79
CA LYS A 188 -5.67 -7.14 19.92
C LYS A 188 -6.36 -6.40 18.78
N THR A 189 -6.78 -5.16 19.02
CA THR A 189 -7.33 -4.30 17.97
C THR A 189 -6.24 -3.91 16.96
N SER A 190 -6.57 -4.03 15.67
CA SER A 190 -5.75 -3.49 14.59
C SER A 190 -6.49 -2.38 13.86
N LEU A 191 -5.74 -1.43 13.33
CA LEU A 191 -6.25 -0.43 12.41
C LEU A 191 -5.84 -0.82 10.99
N ASP A 192 -6.81 -1.19 10.19
CA ASP A 192 -6.63 -1.65 8.82
C ASP A 192 -6.97 -0.49 7.87
N ILE A 193 -5.94 0.01 7.17
CA ILE A 193 -6.09 0.99 6.09
C ILE A 193 -6.27 0.23 4.78
N ILE A 194 -7.44 0.39 4.15
CA ILE A 194 -7.82 -0.28 2.91
C ILE A 194 -7.65 0.69 1.75
N ILE A 195 -6.83 0.30 0.77
CA ILE A 195 -6.51 1.11 -0.40
C ILE A 195 -7.10 0.43 -1.64
N GLY A 196 -8.08 1.08 -2.26
CA GLY A 196 -8.61 0.70 -3.56
C GLY A 196 -7.84 1.38 -4.69
N MET A 197 -7.45 0.60 -5.70
CA MET A 197 -6.74 1.12 -6.86
C MET A 197 -7.24 0.50 -8.16
N LYS A 198 -7.15 1.25 -9.24
CA LYS A 198 -7.53 0.83 -10.59
C LYS A 198 -6.36 1.00 -11.55
N ARG A 199 -6.13 0.01 -12.40
CA ARG A 199 -5.04 0.06 -13.38
C ARG A 199 -5.31 1.12 -14.47
N ARG A 200 -4.29 1.88 -14.85
CA ARG A 200 -4.30 2.77 -16.02
C ARG A 200 -4.05 1.93 -17.28
N CYS A 201 -5.12 1.62 -18.00
CA CYS A 201 -5.11 0.59 -19.06
C CYS A 201 -4.48 1.03 -20.39
N THR A 202 -4.07 2.30 -20.57
CA THR A 202 -3.73 2.85 -21.90
C THR A 202 -2.63 2.06 -22.59
N HIS A 203 -1.49 1.84 -21.92
CA HIS A 203 -0.38 1.10 -22.50
C HIS A 203 -0.63 -0.42 -22.55
N HIS A 204 -1.16 -0.98 -21.45
CA HIS A 204 -1.37 -2.42 -21.32
C HIS A 204 -2.42 -2.96 -22.30
N ARG A 205 -3.44 -2.16 -22.64
CA ARG A 205 -4.42 -2.51 -23.67
C ARG A 205 -3.73 -2.81 -25.00
N TYR A 206 -2.88 -1.91 -25.49
CA TYR A 206 -2.20 -2.11 -26.77
C TYR A 206 -1.24 -3.29 -26.75
N THR A 207 -0.44 -3.45 -25.69
CA THR A 207 0.51 -4.57 -25.63
C THR A 207 -0.19 -5.91 -25.47
N ALA A 208 -1.36 -5.97 -24.85
CA ALA A 208 -2.16 -7.19 -24.74
C ALA A 208 -2.89 -7.54 -26.04
N THR A 209 -3.52 -6.57 -26.72
CA THR A 209 -4.38 -6.84 -27.88
C THR A 209 -3.65 -6.89 -29.22
N LEU A 210 -2.52 -6.18 -29.38
CA LEU A 210 -1.83 -6.09 -30.67
C LEU A 210 -1.28 -7.43 -31.19
N PRO A 211 -0.63 -8.27 -30.36
CA PRO A 211 -0.16 -9.59 -30.81
C PRO A 211 -1.31 -10.50 -31.27
N TRP A 212 -2.49 -10.38 -30.64
CA TRP A 212 -3.68 -11.12 -31.04
C TRP A 212 -4.16 -10.73 -32.42
N VAL A 213 -4.31 -9.43 -32.67
CA VAL A 213 -4.72 -8.92 -33.98
C VAL A 213 -3.73 -9.36 -35.06
N ALA A 214 -2.42 -9.31 -34.75
CA ALA A 214 -1.38 -9.80 -35.66
C ALA A 214 -1.52 -11.32 -35.94
N SER A 215 -1.81 -12.13 -34.92
CA SER A 215 -2.02 -13.58 -35.07
C SER A 215 -3.21 -13.91 -35.97
N VAL A 216 -4.35 -13.24 -35.77
CA VAL A 216 -5.55 -13.43 -36.61
C VAL A 216 -5.27 -13.02 -38.06
N ILE A 217 -4.59 -11.89 -38.29
CA ILE A 217 -4.22 -11.44 -39.64
C ILE A 217 -3.29 -12.46 -40.31
N MET A 218 -2.29 -12.97 -39.60
CA MET A 218 -1.42 -14.02 -40.13
C MET A 218 -2.23 -15.28 -40.49
N MET A 219 -3.15 -15.71 -39.64
CA MET A 219 -4.00 -16.86 -39.93
C MET A 219 -4.82 -16.66 -41.22
N LEU A 220 -5.44 -15.49 -41.39
CA LEU A 220 -6.20 -15.15 -42.60
C LEU A 220 -5.33 -15.10 -43.86
N LEU A 221 -4.12 -14.53 -43.77
CA LEU A 221 -3.15 -14.52 -44.88
C LEU A 221 -2.70 -15.95 -45.27
N GLY A 222 -2.63 -16.86 -44.29
CA GLY A 222 -2.34 -18.27 -44.52
C GLY A 222 -3.37 -18.96 -45.42
N PHE A 223 -4.66 -18.62 -45.28
CA PHE A 223 -5.74 -19.16 -46.13
C PHE A 223 -5.72 -18.61 -47.55
N TRP A 224 -5.30 -17.36 -47.73
CA TRP A 224 -5.19 -16.73 -49.05
C TRP A 224 -4.02 -17.25 -49.88
N MET A 225 -3.05 -17.95 -49.26
CA MET A 225 -1.88 -18.47 -49.97
C MET A 225 -2.11 -19.88 -50.55
N PRO A 226 -1.62 -20.13 -51.78
CA PRO A 226 -1.75 -21.43 -52.43
C PRO A 226 -1.02 -22.51 -51.62
N ALA A 227 -1.62 -23.71 -51.56
CA ALA A 227 -1.15 -24.82 -50.72
C ALA A 227 0.29 -25.26 -51.01
N ASN A 228 0.75 -25.09 -52.25
CA ASN A 228 2.08 -25.52 -52.68
C ASN A 228 3.20 -24.51 -52.34
N SER A 229 2.88 -23.40 -51.66
CA SER A 229 3.85 -22.37 -51.30
C SER A 229 4.58 -22.72 -50.00
N SER A 230 5.90 -22.83 -50.06
CA SER A 230 6.76 -22.96 -48.86
C SER A 230 6.58 -21.80 -47.87
N ARG A 231 6.14 -20.62 -48.35
CA ARG A 231 5.89 -19.44 -47.51
C ARG A 231 4.69 -19.61 -46.58
N ARG A 232 3.71 -20.46 -46.95
CA ARG A 232 2.55 -20.78 -46.10
C ARG A 232 2.98 -21.50 -44.83
N LEU A 233 3.92 -22.43 -44.97
CA LEU A 233 4.50 -23.15 -43.83
C LEU A 233 5.27 -22.21 -42.90
N THR A 234 6.12 -21.34 -43.45
CA THR A 234 6.87 -20.35 -42.66
C THR A 234 5.95 -19.43 -41.87
N LEU A 235 4.87 -18.95 -42.49
CA LEU A 235 3.90 -18.06 -41.84
C LEU A 235 3.14 -18.76 -40.71
N ALA A 236 2.79 -20.04 -40.88
CA ALA A 236 2.21 -20.86 -39.83
C ALA A 236 3.17 -21.05 -38.64
N CYS A 237 4.46 -21.31 -38.90
CA CYS A 237 5.48 -21.44 -37.85
C CYS A 237 5.67 -20.13 -37.06
N ILE A 238 5.70 -18.99 -37.74
CA ILE A 238 5.79 -17.66 -37.09
C ILE A 238 4.56 -17.40 -36.23
N ASN A 239 3.36 -17.74 -36.73
CA ASN A 239 2.13 -17.58 -35.97
C ASN A 239 2.10 -18.48 -34.71
N LEU A 240 2.57 -19.72 -34.83
CA LEU A 240 2.68 -20.64 -33.69
C LEU A 240 3.67 -20.12 -32.64
N LEU A 241 4.82 -19.58 -33.07
CA LEU A 241 5.77 -18.93 -32.17
C LEU A 241 5.15 -17.74 -31.44
N LEU A 242 4.40 -16.90 -32.15
CA LEU A 242 3.69 -15.76 -31.55
C LEU A 242 2.68 -16.22 -30.49
N ILE A 243 1.91 -17.28 -30.77
CA ILE A 243 0.96 -17.86 -29.82
C ILE A 243 1.69 -18.42 -28.58
N MET A 244 2.82 -19.12 -28.75
CA MET A 244 3.61 -19.62 -27.63
C MET A 244 4.13 -18.48 -26.74
N LEU A 245 4.63 -17.39 -27.34
CA LEU A 245 5.07 -16.21 -26.58
C LEU A 245 3.91 -15.55 -25.82
N MET A 246 2.73 -15.50 -26.42
CA MET A 246 1.52 -14.99 -25.75
C MET A 246 1.10 -15.86 -24.59
N LEU A 247 1.07 -17.19 -24.78
CA LEU A 247 0.80 -18.15 -23.71
C LEU A 247 1.80 -18.00 -22.57
N GLN A 248 3.10 -17.91 -22.87
CA GLN A 248 4.13 -17.70 -21.85
C GLN A 248 3.89 -16.43 -21.03
N ARG A 249 3.53 -15.31 -21.68
CA ARG A 249 3.20 -14.07 -20.98
C ARG A 249 2.01 -14.25 -20.03
N ILE A 250 0.98 -14.97 -20.45
CA ILE A 250 -0.22 -15.21 -19.64
C ILE A 250 0.09 -16.16 -18.50
N THR A 251 0.93 -17.18 -18.71
CA THR A 251 1.35 -18.08 -17.62
C THR A 251 2.08 -17.31 -16.52
N VAL A 252 2.89 -16.32 -16.89
CA VAL A 252 3.54 -15.43 -15.93
C VAL A 252 2.52 -14.58 -15.16
N LEU A 253 1.45 -14.10 -15.81
CA LEU A 253 0.35 -13.38 -15.14
C LEU A 253 -0.55 -14.31 -14.31
N LEU A 254 -0.71 -15.57 -14.72
CA LEU A 254 -1.54 -16.57 -14.04
C LEU A 254 -0.89 -17.10 -12.77
N LYS A 255 0.44 -17.22 -12.75
CA LYS A 255 1.20 -17.69 -11.57
C LYS A 255 0.92 -16.83 -10.33
N THR A 256 0.39 -15.64 -10.53
CA THR A 256 0.36 -14.56 -9.55
C THR A 256 -1.05 -14.06 -9.27
N SER A 257 -2.03 -14.56 -10.03
CA SER A 257 -3.42 -14.23 -9.81
C SER A 257 -4.10 -15.32 -9.01
N SER A 258 -4.91 -14.90 -8.04
CA SER A 258 -5.85 -15.77 -7.34
C SER A 258 -6.95 -16.32 -8.26
N ALA A 259 -7.15 -15.72 -9.44
CA ALA A 259 -8.18 -16.07 -10.41
C ALA A 259 -7.65 -16.07 -11.87
N VAL A 260 -8.22 -16.93 -12.73
CA VAL A 260 -7.85 -17.01 -14.15
C VAL A 260 -8.36 -15.77 -14.89
N PRO A 261 -7.50 -14.96 -15.53
CA PRO A 261 -7.93 -13.83 -16.34
C PRO A 261 -8.87 -14.28 -17.47
N LYS A 262 -9.95 -13.51 -17.71
CA LYS A 262 -10.89 -13.77 -18.82
C LYS A 262 -10.17 -13.87 -20.16
N ILE A 263 -9.11 -13.07 -20.37
CA ILE A 263 -8.30 -13.15 -21.59
C ILE A 263 -7.71 -14.55 -21.79
N GLY A 264 -7.28 -15.21 -20.70
CA GLY A 264 -6.80 -16.60 -20.66
C GLY A 264 -7.86 -17.63 -21.06
N GLY A 265 -9.10 -17.46 -20.60
CA GLY A 265 -10.23 -18.31 -20.97
C GLY A 265 -10.52 -18.28 -22.48
N PHE A 266 -10.43 -17.10 -23.11
CA PHE A 266 -10.56 -16.99 -24.57
C PHE A 266 -9.46 -17.74 -25.34
N PHE A 267 -8.21 -17.79 -24.83
CA PHE A 267 -7.13 -18.57 -25.47
C PHE A 267 -7.39 -20.08 -25.46
N VAL A 268 -7.95 -20.61 -24.37
CA VAL A 268 -8.24 -22.05 -24.27
C VAL A 268 -9.40 -22.41 -25.20
N LEU A 269 -10.43 -21.56 -25.27
CA LEU A 269 -11.57 -21.78 -26.14
C LEU A 269 -11.19 -21.68 -27.63
N SER A 270 -10.39 -20.70 -28.04
CA SER A 270 -9.97 -20.57 -29.44
C SER A 270 -9.08 -21.72 -29.92
N ASN A 271 -8.30 -22.33 -29.02
CA ASN A 271 -7.50 -23.52 -29.34
C ASN A 271 -8.33 -24.81 -29.42
N ASN A 272 -9.39 -24.93 -28.60
CA ASN A 272 -10.31 -26.06 -28.69
C ASN A 272 -11.15 -26.01 -29.98
N ASP A 273 -11.54 -24.82 -30.44
CA ASP A 273 -12.16 -24.66 -31.75
C ASP A 273 -11.19 -25.02 -32.89
N LEU A 274 -9.89 -24.79 -32.72
CA LEU A 274 -8.87 -25.17 -33.72
C LEU A 274 -8.74 -26.70 -33.86
N HIS A 275 -8.94 -27.46 -32.79
CA HIS A 275 -8.98 -28.93 -32.84
C HIS A 275 -10.25 -29.48 -33.47
N ALA A 276 -11.34 -28.71 -33.52
CA ALA A 276 -12.59 -29.10 -34.18
C ALA A 276 -12.55 -28.89 -35.72
N PHE A 277 -11.52 -28.21 -36.24
CA PHE A 277 -11.35 -27.92 -37.67
C PHE A 277 -10.22 -28.71 -38.35
N VAL A 278 -9.59 -29.67 -37.66
CA VAL A 278 -8.67 -30.68 -38.24
C VAL A 278 -9.34 -32.04 -38.22
#